data_AF-A0A9X1HPZ4-F1
#
_entry.id   AF-A0A9X1HPZ4-F1
#
_cell.length_a   1.000
_cell.length_b   1.000
_cell.length_c   1.000
_cell.angle_alpha   90.00
_cell.angle_beta   90.00
_cell.angle_gamma   90.00
#
_symmetry.space_group_name_H-M   'P 1'
#
loop_
_entity.id
_entity.type
_entity.pdbx_description
1 polymer ?
#
loop_
_entity_poly.entity_id
_entity_poly.type
_entity_poly.pdbx_seq_one_letter_code
_entity_poly.pdbx_strand_id
1 'polypeptide(L)'
;MKFLGGFITGVIVTFLGLFLLFKSSQSDVNTLSPEDSIPGLLMFPEKGECLTKSELKIFQTIKPNMALAEFGEFPNTTLVLLVNYNGKSYYDSEKIQVPPEMCARQIGTYQYETKMEIHKTVPVVSIE
;
A
#
# COMPACT_ATOMS: atom_id res chain seq x y z
N MET A 1 12.94 46.64 29.07
CA MET A 1 13.29 45.21 28.90
C MET A 1 12.05 44.31 28.74
N LYS A 2 11.10 44.64 27.85
CA LYS A 2 9.88 43.81 27.62
C LYS A 2 9.77 43.27 26.18
N PHE A 3 10.66 43.70 25.28
CA PHE A 3 10.69 43.26 23.88
C PHE A 3 11.43 41.94 23.65
N LEU A 4 12.37 41.57 24.53
CA LEU A 4 13.16 40.34 24.36
C LEU A 4 12.34 39.08 24.68
N GLY A 5 11.41 39.17 25.64
CA GLY A 5 10.56 38.05 26.03
C GLY A 5 9.60 37.62 24.93
N GLY A 6 8.99 38.58 24.22
CA GLY A 6 8.08 38.31 23.10
C GLY A 6 8.76 37.63 21.91
N PHE A 7 10.03 37.98 21.65
CA PHE A 7 10.82 37.35 20.59
C PHE A 7 11.10 35.88 20.89
N ILE A 8 11.51 35.57 22.12
CA ILE A 8 11.81 34.19 22.53
C ILE A 8 10.54 33.32 22.50
N THR A 9 9.39 33.84 22.96
CA THR A 9 8.13 33.10 22.92
C THR A 9 7.65 32.84 21.49
N GLY A 10 7.82 33.80 20.58
CA GLY A 10 7.47 33.61 19.17
C GLY A 10 8.30 32.52 18.51
N VAL A 11 9.62 32.49 18.76
CA VAL A 11 10.51 31.46 18.23
C VAL A 11 10.09 30.06 18.70
N ILE A 12 9.80 29.90 19.99
CA ILE A 12 9.38 28.61 20.56
C ILE A 12 8.06 28.12 19.93
N VAL A 13 7.04 28.98 19.83
CA VAL A 13 5.75 28.63 19.23
C VAL A 13 5.91 28.25 17.76
N THR A 14 6.79 28.94 17.03
CA THR A 14 7.05 28.63 15.61
C THR A 14 7.69 27.25 15.44
N PHE A 15 8.69 26.91 16.25
CA PHE A 15 9.31 25.58 16.23
C PHE A 15 8.35 24.47 16.66
N LEU A 16 7.51 24.73 17.67
CA LEU A 16 6.49 23.78 18.11
C LEU A 16 5.44 23.56 17.01
N GLY A 17 5.00 24.64 16.35
CA GLY A 17 4.09 24.58 15.21
C GLY A 17 4.69 23.80 14.04
N LEU A 18 5.95 24.05 13.68
CA LEU A 18 6.65 23.27 12.64
C LEU A 18 6.75 21.79 13.00
N PHE A 19 7.06 21.46 14.26
CA PHE A 19 7.15 20.07 14.71
C PHE A 19 5.81 19.34 14.65
N LEU A 20 4.71 20.02 14.99
CA LEU A 20 3.35 19.47 14.88
C LEU A 20 2.95 19.26 13.41
N LEU A 21 3.28 20.22 12.52
CA LEU A 21 3.06 20.06 11.09
C LEU A 21 3.89 18.92 10.49
N PHE A 22 5.13 18.75 10.94
CA PHE A 22 5.99 17.65 10.53
C PHE A 22 5.44 16.30 10.99
N LYS A 23 4.93 16.22 12.24
CA LYS A 23 4.25 15.02 12.74
C LYS A 23 2.94 14.73 12.00
N SER A 24 2.12 15.73 11.66
CA SER A 24 0.91 15.50 10.85
C SER A 24 1.22 15.14 9.40
N SER A 25 2.36 15.62 8.87
CA SER A 25 2.85 15.26 7.54
C SER A 25 3.42 13.84 7.49
N GLN A 26 3.78 13.26 8.65
CA GLN A 26 4.07 11.84 8.79
C GLN A 26 2.77 11.07 8.97
N SER A 27 1.84 11.26 8.04
CA SER A 27 0.89 10.22 7.72
C SER A 27 1.70 9.15 6.99
N ASP A 28 1.73 7.93 7.50
CA ASP A 28 2.35 6.76 6.86
C ASP A 28 1.63 6.45 5.54
N VAL A 29 1.76 7.32 4.56
CA VAL A 29 1.48 7.02 3.17
C VAL A 29 2.67 6.20 2.74
N ASN A 30 2.50 4.88 2.65
CA ASN A 30 3.35 3.99 1.87
C ASN A 30 3.33 4.50 0.42
N THR A 31 4.12 5.55 0.18
CA THR A 31 4.21 6.23 -1.08
C THR A 31 5.09 5.35 -1.91
N LEU A 32 4.50 4.62 -2.87
CA LEU A 32 5.29 3.93 -3.88
C LEU A 32 6.25 4.97 -4.47
N SER A 33 7.53 4.64 -4.47
CA SER A 33 8.50 5.43 -5.20
C SER A 33 8.06 5.55 -6.67
N PRO A 34 8.46 6.60 -7.39
CA PRO A 34 8.16 6.71 -8.82
C PRO A 34 8.62 5.49 -9.62
N GLU A 35 9.69 4.80 -9.20
CA GLU A 35 10.14 3.54 -9.82
C GLU A 35 9.20 2.33 -9.58
N ASP A 36 8.48 2.31 -8.46
CA ASP A 36 7.56 1.24 -8.10
C ASP A 36 6.16 1.40 -8.70
N SER A 37 5.80 2.60 -9.17
CA SER A 37 4.52 2.86 -9.82
C SER A 37 4.40 2.10 -11.15
N ILE A 38 3.19 1.60 -11.45
CA ILE A 38 2.85 1.00 -12.75
C ILE A 38 1.59 1.66 -13.33
N PRO A 39 1.46 1.73 -14.67
CA PRO A 39 0.26 2.27 -15.30
C PRO A 39 -1.01 1.55 -14.82
N GLY A 40 -2.05 2.31 -14.49
CA GLY A 40 -3.32 1.76 -14.01
C GLY A 40 -3.36 1.45 -12.51
N LEU A 41 -2.28 1.67 -11.77
CA LEU A 41 -2.25 1.60 -10.31
C LEU A 41 -2.83 2.88 -9.70
N LEU A 42 -3.81 2.73 -8.81
CA LEU A 42 -4.42 3.81 -8.05
C LEU A 42 -4.44 3.44 -6.56
N MET A 43 -3.71 4.19 -5.74
CA MET A 43 -3.68 4.00 -4.28
C MET A 43 -4.80 4.82 -3.63
N PHE A 44 -5.41 4.27 -2.59
CA PHE A 44 -6.43 4.96 -1.81
C PHE A 44 -5.79 5.84 -0.72
N PRO A 45 -6.41 6.99 -0.37
CA PRO A 45 -5.93 7.85 0.72
C PRO A 45 -6.06 7.16 2.07
N GLU A 46 -7.07 6.31 2.22
CA GLU A 46 -7.33 5.52 3.42
C GLU A 46 -7.38 4.04 3.05
N LYS A 47 -6.92 3.21 3.97
CA LYS A 47 -6.92 1.75 3.80
C LYS A 47 -8.35 1.24 3.88
N GLY A 48 -8.70 0.35 2.96
CA GLY A 48 -10.01 -0.27 2.86
C GLY A 48 -10.15 -1.52 3.74
N GLU A 49 -11.02 -2.40 3.27
CA GLU A 49 -11.39 -3.63 3.99
C GLU A 49 -10.30 -4.69 3.98
N CYS A 50 -10.37 -5.55 4.98
CA CYS A 50 -9.57 -6.76 5.10
C CYS A 50 -10.18 -7.84 4.19
N LEU A 51 -9.58 -8.11 3.04
CA LEU A 51 -10.17 -8.99 2.03
C LEU A 51 -9.99 -10.48 2.38
N THR A 52 -8.84 -10.84 2.93
CA THR A 52 -8.59 -12.22 3.37
C THR A 52 -7.50 -12.32 4.43
N LYS A 53 -7.62 -13.35 5.28
CA LYS A 53 -6.58 -13.85 6.18
C LYS A 53 -5.99 -15.18 5.71
N SER A 54 -6.46 -15.71 4.58
CA SER A 54 -6.04 -17.00 4.04
C SER A 54 -4.71 -16.91 3.31
N GLU A 55 -4.17 -18.07 2.95
CA GLU A 55 -3.09 -18.19 1.96
C GLU A 55 -3.47 -17.43 0.67
N LEU A 56 -2.48 -16.75 0.11
CA LEU A 56 -2.50 -16.16 -1.22
C LEU A 56 -1.59 -17.00 -2.12
N LYS A 57 -2.06 -17.40 -3.29
CA LYS A 57 -1.24 -18.06 -4.31
C LYS A 57 -0.88 -17.06 -5.40
N ILE A 58 0.41 -16.86 -5.64
CA ILE A 58 0.87 -16.00 -6.74
C ILE A 58 0.46 -16.62 -8.07
N PHE A 59 -0.33 -15.88 -8.84
CA PHE A 59 -0.76 -16.25 -10.19
C PHE A 59 0.28 -15.80 -11.22
N GLN A 60 0.71 -14.53 -11.13
CA GLN A 60 1.68 -13.95 -12.06
C GLN A 60 2.45 -12.81 -11.42
N THR A 61 3.77 -12.85 -11.52
CA THR A 61 4.66 -11.77 -11.09
C THR A 61 4.71 -10.67 -12.14
N ILE A 62 4.46 -9.42 -11.72
CA ILE A 62 4.44 -8.24 -12.62
C ILE A 62 5.77 -7.48 -12.53
N LYS A 63 6.24 -7.25 -11.31
CA LYS A 63 7.53 -6.68 -10.94
C LYS A 63 8.05 -7.42 -9.69
N PRO A 64 9.34 -7.31 -9.32
CA PRO A 64 9.86 -7.99 -8.13
C PRO A 64 8.95 -7.87 -6.90
N ASN A 65 8.53 -6.65 -6.54
CA ASN A 65 7.71 -6.35 -5.37
C ASN A 65 6.19 -6.39 -5.60
N MET A 66 5.72 -6.84 -6.77
CA MET A 66 4.31 -6.74 -7.15
C MET A 66 3.87 -7.92 -8.00
N ALA A 67 2.84 -8.62 -7.54
CA ALA A 67 2.35 -9.81 -8.21
C ALA A 67 0.82 -9.91 -8.14
N LEU A 68 0.21 -10.44 -9.20
CA LEU A 68 -1.15 -10.89 -9.17
C LEU A 68 -1.22 -12.18 -8.34
N ALA A 69 -2.13 -12.22 -7.38
CA ALA A 69 -2.32 -13.33 -6.46
C ALA A 69 -3.80 -13.68 -6.33
N GLU A 70 -4.09 -14.94 -6.06
CA GLU A 70 -5.44 -15.48 -5.90
C GLU A 70 -5.63 -16.02 -4.49
N PHE A 71 -6.85 -15.87 -3.97
CA PHE A 71 -7.31 -16.54 -2.75
C PHE A 71 -8.76 -17.03 -2.91
N GLY A 72 -9.17 -17.87 -1.98
CA GLY A 72 -10.47 -18.57 -2.04
C GLY A 72 -10.38 -19.90 -2.79
N GLU A 73 -11.52 -20.56 -2.94
CA GLU A 73 -11.64 -21.86 -3.59
C GLU A 73 -12.51 -21.74 -4.84
N PHE A 74 -12.18 -22.51 -5.88
CA PHE A 74 -12.96 -22.56 -7.11
C PHE A 74 -14.42 -22.98 -6.81
N PRO A 75 -15.44 -22.30 -7.38
CA PRO A 75 -15.37 -21.26 -8.41
C PRO A 75 -15.22 -19.81 -7.89
N ASN A 76 -15.15 -19.61 -6.58
CA ASN A 76 -15.17 -18.32 -5.91
C ASN A 76 -13.76 -17.77 -5.63
N THR A 77 -12.83 -17.95 -6.57
CA THR A 77 -11.48 -17.40 -6.47
C THR A 77 -11.50 -15.89 -6.73
N THR A 78 -10.78 -15.13 -5.92
CA THR A 78 -10.61 -13.68 -6.10
C THR A 78 -9.17 -13.35 -6.45
N LEU A 79 -8.99 -12.54 -7.50
CA LEU A 79 -7.69 -12.06 -7.96
C LEU A 79 -7.41 -10.67 -7.38
N VAL A 80 -6.20 -10.48 -6.85
CA VAL A 80 -5.72 -9.21 -6.28
C VAL A 80 -4.30 -8.91 -6.76
N LEU A 81 -3.90 -7.65 -6.70
CA LEU A 81 -2.50 -7.25 -6.85
C LEU A 81 -1.86 -7.14 -5.46
N LEU A 82 -1.01 -8.09 -5.12
CA LEU A 82 -0.22 -8.06 -3.89
C LEU A 82 0.99 -7.17 -4.09
N VAL A 83 1.17 -6.18 -3.21
CA VAL A 83 2.35 -5.31 -3.17
C VAL A 83 3.14 -5.53 -1.88
N ASN A 84 4.47 -5.49 -1.99
CA ASN A 84 5.38 -5.61 -0.85
C ASN A 84 6.31 -4.41 -0.75
N TYR A 85 6.30 -3.73 0.38
CA TYR A 85 7.16 -2.57 0.63
C TYR A 85 8.54 -2.95 1.23
N ASN A 86 8.73 -4.20 1.64
CA ASN A 86 9.98 -4.69 2.24
C ASN A 86 10.98 -5.21 1.19
N GLY A 87 10.74 -4.97 -0.10
CA GLY A 87 11.62 -5.42 -1.19
C GLY A 87 11.62 -6.94 -1.43
N LYS A 88 10.66 -7.68 -0.85
CA LYS A 88 10.51 -9.12 -1.14
C LYS A 88 10.15 -9.30 -2.60
N SER A 89 10.88 -10.16 -3.29
CA SER A 89 10.54 -10.60 -4.64
C SER A 89 9.56 -11.77 -4.63
N TYR A 90 8.61 -11.78 -5.56
CA TYR A 90 7.66 -12.88 -5.77
C TYR A 90 8.04 -13.73 -6.98
N TYR A 91 7.55 -14.97 -7.00
CA TYR A 91 7.59 -15.85 -8.17
C TYR A 91 6.26 -16.57 -8.40
N ASP A 92 6.02 -16.98 -9.64
CA ASP A 92 4.76 -17.60 -10.03
C ASP A 92 4.51 -18.91 -9.27
N SER A 93 3.27 -19.14 -8.86
CA SER A 93 2.84 -20.25 -8.01
C SER A 93 3.42 -20.28 -6.58
N GLU A 94 4.13 -19.23 -6.14
CA GLU A 94 4.48 -19.07 -4.73
C GLU A 94 3.23 -19.02 -3.85
N LYS A 95 3.30 -19.61 -2.66
CA LYS A 95 2.26 -19.56 -1.65
C LYS A 95 2.68 -18.65 -0.52
N ILE A 96 1.90 -17.60 -0.28
CA ILE A 96 2.13 -16.63 0.77
C ILE A 96 1.15 -16.90 1.89
N GLN A 97 1.67 -17.34 3.04
CA GLN A 97 0.88 -17.42 4.26
C GLN A 97 0.70 -16.03 4.85
N VAL A 98 -0.55 -15.65 5.10
CA VAL A 98 -0.88 -14.43 5.83
C VAL A 98 -0.72 -14.71 7.33
N PRO A 99 0.10 -13.94 8.07
CA PRO A 99 0.27 -14.15 9.51
C PRO A 99 -1.06 -14.00 10.28
N PRO A 100 -1.26 -14.73 11.40
CA PRO A 100 -2.56 -14.78 12.09
C PRO A 100 -3.15 -13.43 12.52
N GLU A 101 -2.28 -12.48 12.90
CA GLU A 101 -2.65 -11.14 13.35
C GLU A 101 -2.75 -10.11 12.21
N MET A 102 -2.40 -10.51 10.99
CA MET A 102 -2.40 -9.65 9.80
C MET A 102 -3.55 -10.03 8.87
N CYS A 103 -3.78 -9.20 7.86
CA CYS A 103 -4.58 -9.58 6.72
C CYS A 103 -4.19 -8.87 5.43
N ALA A 104 -4.62 -9.43 4.29
CA ALA A 104 -4.52 -8.79 3.00
C ALA A 104 -5.55 -7.66 2.92
N ARG A 105 -5.12 -6.44 3.24
CA ARG A 105 -5.98 -5.26 3.29
C ARG A 105 -5.94 -4.51 1.97
N GLN A 106 -7.11 -4.10 1.48
CA GLN A 106 -7.20 -3.28 0.28
C GLN A 106 -6.61 -1.90 0.52
N ILE A 107 -5.73 -1.46 -0.37
CA ILE A 107 -5.09 -0.14 -0.33
C ILE A 107 -5.17 0.60 -1.67
N GLY A 108 -5.91 0.06 -2.63
CA GLY A 108 -6.05 0.64 -3.95
C GLY A 108 -6.76 -0.27 -4.95
N THR A 109 -6.65 0.11 -6.22
CA THR A 109 -7.07 -0.67 -7.39
C THR A 109 -5.99 -0.68 -8.45
N TYR A 110 -5.97 -1.74 -9.25
CA TYR A 110 -5.08 -1.87 -10.39
C TYR A 110 -5.86 -2.30 -11.61
N GLN A 111 -5.83 -1.44 -12.63
CA GLN A 111 -6.43 -1.69 -13.92
C GLN A 111 -5.36 -2.14 -14.90
N TYR A 112 -5.60 -3.26 -15.58
CA TYR A 112 -4.69 -3.79 -16.59
C TYR A 112 -5.45 -4.38 -17.77
N GLU A 113 -4.73 -4.52 -18.88
CA GLU A 113 -5.23 -5.14 -20.10
C GLU A 113 -4.60 -6.51 -20.26
N THR A 114 -5.43 -7.52 -20.49
CA THR A 114 -4.95 -8.87 -20.79
C THR A 114 -4.44 -8.95 -22.24
N LYS A 115 -3.72 -10.02 -22.59
CA LYS A 115 -3.29 -10.28 -23.98
C LYS A 115 -4.45 -10.40 -24.99
N MET A 116 -5.67 -10.59 -24.52
CA MET A 116 -6.88 -10.65 -25.35
C MET A 116 -7.61 -9.29 -25.41
N GLU A 117 -6.94 -8.20 -25.05
CA GLU A 117 -7.49 -6.83 -25.06
C GLU A 117 -8.70 -6.64 -24.11
N ILE A 118 -8.83 -7.52 -23.12
CA ILE A 118 -9.86 -7.40 -22.08
C ILE A 118 -9.28 -6.59 -20.93
N HIS A 119 -9.90 -5.44 -20.65
CA HIS A 119 -9.61 -4.64 -19.46
C HIS A 119 -10.17 -5.32 -18.20
N LYS A 120 -9.34 -5.42 -17.18
CA LYS A 120 -9.68 -5.96 -15.86
C LYS A 120 -9.25 -4.98 -14.78
N THR A 121 -9.98 -4.99 -13.68
CA THR A 121 -9.64 -4.22 -12.48
C THR A 121 -9.62 -5.17 -11.29
N VAL A 122 -8.54 -5.12 -10.52
CA VAL A 122 -8.37 -5.93 -9.31
C VAL A 122 -8.06 -5.02 -8.11
N PRO A 123 -8.42 -5.43 -6.87
CA PRO A 123 -7.97 -4.74 -5.67
C PRO A 123 -6.45 -4.82 -5.53
N VAL A 124 -5.83 -3.73 -5.05
CA VAL A 124 -4.43 -3.74 -4.60
C VAL A 124 -4.43 -4.03 -3.11
N VAL A 125 -3.60 -4.96 -2.67
CA VAL A 125 -3.54 -5.39 -1.27
C VAL A 125 -2.11 -5.34 -0.72
N SER A 126 -2.01 -5.00 0.57
CA SER A 126 -0.81 -5.19 1.39
C SER A 126 -1.15 -6.09 2.57
N ILE A 127 -0.19 -6.89 3.01
CA ILE A 127 -0.34 -7.74 4.20
C ILE A 127 0.15 -6.94 5.41
N GLU A 128 -0.76 -6.67 6.35
CA GLU A 128 -0.51 -5.86 7.55
C GLU A 128 -1.50 -6.15 8.68
#